data_AF-A0A7S4W9K2-F1
#
_entry.id   AF-A0A7S4W9K2-F1
#
_cell.length_a   1.000
_cell.length_b   1.000
_cell.length_c   1.000
_cell.angle_alpha   90.00
_cell.angle_beta   90.00
_cell.angle_gamma   90.00
#
_symmetry.space_group_name_H-M   'P 1'
#
loop_
_entity.id
_entity.type
_entity.pdbx_description
1 polymer ?
#
loop_
_entity_poly.entity_id
_entity_poly.type
_entity_poly.pdbx_seq_one_letter_code
_entity_poly.pdbx_strand_id
1 'polypeptide(L)'
;MSERKGKQNATTPSTKHDAYRVIGDSMNYIGIACNLLLTSAAMTKWPNAALYDEWFNQNGYCVNFDPQRRIDTSITASLVLIISAVGTYFFKEAKKSTMNPVLRKRVESSIFANFAHGFGHLFLYYLGGPPPPVNFSLTMEGLGWALTLFAFWFGTLNTLMSSASSKIAIILAVTAIGLQEFLGVPPELSFTYSQTFILLSIAVDQLIQPLERKGFTYMVMAFSYVPLLVLFVLEGTTCSNFLAHIGGHALYDSYLSLMPFALYYIVRHHEKTIESTSKDPKVKMV
;
A
#
# COMPACT_ATOMS: atom_id res chain seq x y z
N MET A 1 10.72 -50.08 13.24
CA MET A 1 10.91 -48.68 13.66
C MET A 1 9.54 -48.02 13.68
N SER A 2 8.99 -47.79 14.87
CA SER A 2 7.65 -47.24 15.07
C SER A 2 7.77 -45.74 15.30
N GLU A 3 7.26 -44.94 14.36
CA GLU A 3 7.11 -43.49 14.52
C GLU A 3 6.16 -43.21 15.68
N ARG A 4 6.72 -42.83 16.83
CA ARG A 4 5.95 -42.18 17.90
C ARG A 4 5.46 -40.84 17.35
N LYS A 5 4.24 -40.82 16.80
CA LYS A 5 3.44 -39.61 16.63
C LYS A 5 3.14 -39.05 18.01
N GLY A 6 4.05 -38.22 18.51
CA GLY A 6 3.81 -37.41 19.69
C GLY A 6 2.57 -36.55 19.42
N LYS A 7 1.49 -36.82 20.15
CA LYS A 7 0.33 -35.93 20.19
C LYS A 7 0.84 -34.57 20.66
N GLN A 8 0.96 -33.63 19.72
CA GLN A 8 1.14 -32.23 20.08
C GLN A 8 -0.13 -31.83 20.84
N ASN A 9 0.01 -31.63 22.15
CA ASN A 9 -1.05 -31.09 22.97
C ASN A 9 -1.46 -29.75 22.34
N ALA A 10 -2.73 -29.65 21.93
CA ALA A 10 -3.29 -28.43 21.38
C ALA A 10 -3.21 -27.34 22.44
N THR A 11 -2.16 -26.52 22.36
CA THR A 11 -2.01 -25.30 23.16
C THR A 11 -3.17 -24.39 22.83
N THR A 12 -4.02 -24.15 23.82
CA THR A 12 -5.14 -23.21 23.74
C THR A 12 -4.60 -21.85 23.27
N PRO A 13 -5.20 -21.22 22.24
CA PRO A 13 -4.78 -19.90 21.78
C PRO A 13 -4.73 -18.91 22.96
N SER A 14 -3.62 -18.17 23.06
CA SER A 14 -3.50 -17.09 24.04
C SER A 14 -4.55 -16.02 23.77
N THR A 15 -5.28 -15.57 24.79
CA THR A 15 -6.31 -14.51 24.68
C THR A 15 -5.82 -13.25 23.97
N LYS A 16 -4.52 -12.93 24.07
CA LYS A 16 -3.89 -11.80 23.36
C LYS A 16 -3.83 -12.00 21.84
N HIS A 17 -3.57 -13.23 21.40
CA HIS A 17 -3.50 -13.55 19.98
C HIS A 17 -4.87 -13.36 19.32
N ASP A 18 -5.94 -13.78 20.00
CA ASP A 18 -7.31 -13.55 19.53
C ASP A 18 -7.66 -12.06 19.46
N ALA A 19 -7.24 -11.26 20.44
CA ALA A 19 -7.44 -9.81 20.40
C ALA A 19 -6.78 -9.16 19.16
N TYR A 20 -5.52 -9.49 18.86
CA TYR A 20 -4.82 -8.95 17.68
C TYR A 20 -5.51 -9.32 16.37
N ARG A 21 -5.97 -10.58 16.26
CA ARG A 21 -6.75 -11.04 15.11
C ARG A 21 -8.03 -10.23 14.94
N VAL A 22 -8.85 -10.12 15.99
CA VAL A 22 -10.15 -9.43 15.94
C VAL A 22 -9.97 -7.96 15.56
N ILE A 23 -8.98 -7.28 16.15
CA ILE A 23 -8.68 -5.89 15.83
C ILE A 23 -8.20 -5.78 14.37
N GLY A 24 -7.26 -6.63 13.94
CA GLY A 24 -6.76 -6.62 12.57
C GLY A 24 -7.85 -6.90 11.53
N ASP A 25 -8.73 -7.89 11.77
CA ASP A 25 -9.87 -8.18 10.90
C ASP A 25 -10.82 -6.97 10.82
N SER A 26 -11.16 -6.38 11.97
CA SER A 26 -12.00 -5.19 12.04
C SER A 26 -11.40 -4.02 11.24
N MET A 27 -10.10 -3.76 11.41
CA MET A 27 -9.40 -2.70 10.69
C MET A 27 -9.33 -2.95 9.18
N ASN A 28 -9.14 -4.19 8.74
CA ASN A 28 -9.20 -4.53 7.31
C ASN A 28 -10.62 -4.30 6.74
N TYR A 29 -11.68 -4.72 7.44
CA TYR A 29 -13.06 -4.49 7.00
C TYR A 29 -13.44 -3.01 6.95
N ILE A 30 -13.08 -2.25 7.99
CA ILE A 30 -13.26 -0.79 8.01
C ILE A 30 -12.48 -0.16 6.87
N GLY A 31 -11.23 -0.57 6.67
CA GLY A 31 -10.39 -0.10 5.57
C GLY A 31 -11.02 -0.33 4.21
N ILE A 32 -11.55 -1.53 3.95
CA ILE A 32 -12.28 -1.87 2.72
C ILE A 32 -13.51 -0.98 2.56
N ALA A 33 -14.36 -0.87 3.58
CA ALA A 33 -15.60 -0.10 3.53
C ALA A 33 -15.32 1.39 3.25
N CYS A 34 -14.37 1.99 3.98
CA CYS A 34 -13.97 3.37 3.79
C CYS A 34 -13.35 3.60 2.41
N ASN A 35 -12.45 2.72 1.96
CA ASN A 35 -11.81 2.82 0.65
C ASN A 35 -12.84 2.77 -0.49
N LEU A 36 -13.78 1.82 -0.45
CA LEU A 36 -14.84 1.72 -1.45
C LEU A 36 -15.78 2.93 -1.41
N LEU A 37 -16.16 3.40 -0.22
CA LEU A 37 -17.02 4.56 -0.06
C LEU A 37 -16.36 5.84 -0.58
N LEU A 38 -15.12 6.10 -0.20
CA LEU A 38 -14.37 7.29 -0.61
C LEU A 38 -14.15 7.32 -2.13
N THR A 39 -13.80 6.18 -2.73
CA THR A 39 -13.61 6.07 -4.17
C THR A 39 -14.92 6.18 -4.92
N SER A 40 -15.98 5.54 -4.46
CA SER A 40 -17.32 5.70 -5.04
C SER A 40 -17.78 7.15 -4.97
N ALA A 41 -17.55 7.82 -3.84
CA ALA A 41 -17.86 9.24 -3.68
C ALA A 41 -17.04 10.11 -4.67
N ALA A 42 -15.74 9.87 -4.81
CA ALA A 42 -14.88 10.60 -5.74
C ALA A 42 -15.31 10.39 -7.20
N MET A 43 -15.60 9.14 -7.59
CA MET A 43 -16.05 8.77 -8.94
C MET A 43 -17.42 9.37 -9.30
N THR A 44 -18.32 9.47 -8.33
CA THR A 44 -19.68 10.01 -8.54
C THR A 44 -19.82 11.48 -8.16
N LYS A 45 -18.74 12.10 -7.67
CA LYS A 45 -18.72 13.45 -7.10
C LYS A 45 -19.79 13.63 -6.01
N TRP A 46 -20.05 12.58 -5.22
CA TRP A 46 -21.05 12.57 -4.15
C TRP A 46 -20.50 13.18 -2.85
N PRO A 47 -21.34 13.87 -2.05
CA PRO A 47 -22.72 14.28 -2.33
C PRO A 47 -22.84 15.45 -3.29
N ASN A 48 -21.78 16.23 -3.47
CA ASN A 48 -21.69 17.25 -4.52
C ASN A 48 -20.22 17.52 -4.87
N ALA A 49 -19.97 17.96 -6.11
CA ALA A 49 -18.63 18.23 -6.61
C ALA A 49 -17.92 19.39 -5.87
N ALA A 50 -18.65 20.29 -5.21
CA ALA A 50 -18.09 21.45 -4.53
C ALA A 50 -17.40 21.10 -3.19
N LEU A 51 -17.56 19.87 -2.70
CA LEU A 51 -16.75 19.36 -1.57
C LEU A 51 -15.34 18.97 -1.98
N TYR A 52 -15.12 18.69 -3.27
CA TYR A 52 -13.81 18.39 -3.81
C TYR A 52 -13.13 19.69 -4.23
N ASP A 53 -11.82 19.76 -4.01
CA ASP A 53 -10.98 20.84 -4.49
C ASP A 53 -11.11 20.98 -6.02
N GLU A 54 -11.07 22.21 -6.54
CA GLU A 54 -11.23 22.45 -7.98
C GLU A 54 -10.15 21.72 -8.78
N TRP A 55 -8.91 21.72 -8.27
CA TRP A 55 -7.81 20.96 -8.89
C TRP A 55 -8.14 19.47 -8.95
N PHE A 56 -8.67 18.91 -7.86
CA PHE A 56 -9.00 17.48 -7.81
C PHE A 56 -10.08 17.10 -8.81
N ASN A 57 -11.09 17.95 -8.97
CA ASN A 57 -12.15 17.73 -9.95
C ASN A 57 -11.65 17.73 -11.41
N GLN A 58 -10.54 18.41 -11.71
CA GLN A 58 -9.98 18.57 -13.05
C GLN A 58 -8.83 17.61 -13.33
N ASN A 59 -7.98 17.34 -12.33
CA ASN A 59 -6.70 16.67 -12.47
C ASN A 59 -6.55 15.46 -11.54
N GLY A 60 -7.47 15.27 -10.59
CA GLY A 60 -7.40 14.23 -9.57
C GLY A 60 -6.38 14.55 -8.47
N TYR A 61 -5.53 13.58 -8.14
CA TYR A 61 -4.56 13.73 -7.06
C TYR A 61 -3.64 14.94 -7.27
N CYS A 62 -3.06 15.45 -6.18
CA CYS A 62 -2.31 16.71 -6.15
C CYS A 62 -0.91 16.61 -6.76
N VAL A 63 -0.83 16.11 -7.98
CA VAL A 63 0.36 16.04 -8.83
C VAL A 63 0.43 17.37 -9.59
N ASN A 64 1.07 18.38 -8.99
CA ASN A 64 1.14 19.71 -9.60
C ASN A 64 2.18 19.75 -10.73
N PHE A 65 1.70 20.11 -11.93
CA PHE A 65 2.49 20.60 -13.07
C PHE A 65 2.33 22.12 -13.20
N ASP A 66 2.49 22.86 -12.12
CA ASP A 66 2.46 24.32 -12.18
C ASP A 66 3.88 24.85 -12.48
N PRO A 67 4.17 25.32 -13.71
CA PRO A 67 5.49 25.82 -14.07
C PRO A 67 5.88 27.09 -13.31
N GLN A 68 4.94 27.76 -12.64
CA GLN A 68 5.23 28.92 -11.79
C GLN A 68 5.65 28.52 -10.37
N ARG A 69 5.43 27.27 -9.96
CA ARG A 69 5.89 26.78 -8.65
C ARG A 69 7.36 26.42 -8.68
N ARG A 70 8.02 26.69 -7.55
CA ARG A 70 9.46 26.43 -7.38
C ARG A 70 9.81 24.94 -7.28
N ILE A 71 8.84 24.08 -6.97
CA ILE A 71 9.06 22.65 -6.72
C ILE A 71 7.99 21.84 -7.46
N ASP A 72 8.44 21.06 -8.44
CA ASP A 72 7.59 20.11 -9.15
C ASP A 72 7.27 18.90 -8.26
N THR A 73 5.98 18.60 -8.11
CA THR A 73 5.54 17.51 -7.23
C THR A 73 5.94 16.14 -7.77
N SER A 74 5.94 15.94 -9.08
CA SER A 74 6.33 14.66 -9.71
C SER A 74 7.83 14.39 -9.50
N ILE A 75 8.68 15.39 -9.69
CA ILE A 75 10.12 15.26 -9.38
C ILE A 75 10.31 14.97 -7.89
N THR A 76 9.60 15.70 -7.02
CA THR A 76 9.74 15.54 -5.57
C THR A 76 9.31 14.15 -5.11
N ALA A 77 8.16 13.68 -5.57
CA ALA A 77 7.66 12.33 -5.35
C ALA A 77 8.67 11.28 -5.83
N SER A 78 9.20 11.46 -7.06
CA SER A 78 10.23 10.59 -7.63
C SER A 78 11.47 10.49 -6.74
N LEU A 79 12.01 11.64 -6.31
CA LEU A 79 13.20 11.69 -5.46
C LEU A 79 12.94 11.04 -4.10
N VAL A 80 11.81 11.34 -3.45
CA VAL A 80 11.43 10.74 -2.16
C VAL A 80 11.38 9.21 -2.28
N LEU A 81 10.71 8.69 -3.30
CA LEU A 81 10.54 7.26 -3.51
C LEU A 81 11.85 6.55 -3.84
N ILE A 82 12.68 7.12 -4.72
CA ILE A 82 13.98 6.53 -5.10
C ILE A 82 14.95 6.56 -3.91
N ILE A 83 15.07 7.68 -3.21
CA ILE A 83 15.92 7.81 -2.01
C ILE A 83 15.43 6.82 -0.93
N SER A 84 14.11 6.71 -0.74
CA SER A 84 13.52 5.75 0.18
C SER A 84 13.83 4.31 -0.22
N ALA A 85 13.76 3.94 -1.50
CA ALA A 85 14.10 2.60 -1.97
C ALA A 85 15.55 2.25 -1.63
N VAL A 86 16.50 3.17 -1.88
CA VAL A 86 17.92 3.02 -1.55
C VAL A 86 18.11 2.92 -0.03
N GLY A 87 17.49 3.82 0.75
CA GLY A 87 17.54 3.79 2.21
C GLY A 87 16.97 2.49 2.79
N THR A 88 15.87 2.00 2.23
CA THR A 88 15.22 0.74 2.61
C THR A 88 16.12 -0.45 2.30
N TYR A 89 16.85 -0.43 1.18
CA TYR A 89 17.85 -1.45 0.86
C TYR A 89 18.95 -1.53 1.92
N PHE A 90 19.58 -0.39 2.26
CA PHE A 90 20.61 -0.37 3.30
C PHE A 90 20.06 -0.76 4.67
N PHE A 91 18.85 -0.30 5.01
CA PHE A 91 18.17 -0.66 6.25
C PHE A 91 17.90 -2.16 6.36
N LYS A 92 17.42 -2.78 5.28
CA LYS A 92 17.20 -4.22 5.19
C LYS A 92 18.48 -4.99 5.47
N GLU A 93 19.60 -4.63 4.83
CA GLU A 93 20.89 -5.29 5.07
C GLU A 93 21.37 -5.08 6.52
N ALA A 94 21.26 -3.87 7.06
CA ALA A 94 21.67 -3.56 8.43
C ALA A 94 20.83 -4.27 9.51
N LYS A 95 19.56 -4.57 9.23
CA LYS A 95 18.61 -5.15 10.21
C LYS A 95 18.23 -6.61 9.93
N LYS A 96 18.80 -7.24 8.90
CA LYS A 96 18.47 -8.58 8.42
C LYS A 96 18.39 -9.66 9.52
N SER A 97 19.29 -9.62 10.51
CA SER A 97 19.34 -10.59 11.61
C SER A 97 18.24 -10.43 12.66
N THR A 98 17.59 -9.26 12.70
CA THR A 98 16.58 -8.92 13.72
C THR A 98 15.18 -8.81 13.16
N MET A 99 15.03 -8.91 11.84
CA MET A 99 13.77 -8.70 11.16
C MET A 99 13.02 -10.02 11.02
N ASN A 100 11.78 -10.07 11.50
CA ASN A 100 10.97 -11.26 11.31
C ASN A 100 10.67 -11.49 9.81
N PRO A 101 10.38 -12.74 9.40
CA PRO A 101 10.24 -13.07 7.97
C PRO A 101 9.14 -12.30 7.24
N VAL A 102 8.03 -12.01 7.92
CA VAL A 102 6.89 -11.28 7.35
C VAL A 102 7.28 -9.84 7.01
N LEU A 103 7.88 -9.14 7.97
CA LEU A 103 8.38 -7.78 7.75
C LEU A 103 9.50 -7.75 6.73
N ARG A 104 10.38 -8.74 6.73
CA ARG A 104 11.47 -8.83 5.75
C ARG A 104 10.94 -8.89 4.32
N LYS A 105 9.95 -9.74 4.06
CA LYS A 105 9.31 -9.80 2.74
C LYS A 105 8.68 -8.45 2.38
N ARG A 106 8.03 -7.77 3.34
CA ARG A 106 7.43 -6.44 3.11
C ARG A 106 8.48 -5.36 2.80
N VAL A 107 9.59 -5.33 3.54
CA VAL A 107 10.70 -4.40 3.33
C VAL A 107 11.35 -4.65 1.97
N GLU A 108 11.66 -5.91 1.63
CA GLU A 108 12.19 -6.29 0.31
C GLU A 108 11.26 -5.85 -0.82
N SER A 109 9.96 -6.06 -0.62
CA SER A 109 8.90 -5.65 -1.54
C SER A 109 8.82 -4.14 -1.73
N SER A 110 8.96 -3.36 -0.66
CA SER A 110 8.93 -1.89 -0.74
C SER A 110 10.11 -1.28 -1.49
N ILE A 111 11.27 -1.96 -1.58
CA ILE A 111 12.42 -1.45 -2.36
C ILE A 111 12.03 -1.36 -3.83
N PHE A 112 11.55 -2.47 -4.40
CA PHE A 112 11.13 -2.49 -5.80
C PHE A 112 9.92 -1.58 -6.05
N ALA A 113 8.91 -1.65 -5.18
CA ALA A 113 7.71 -0.84 -5.32
C ALA A 113 8.03 0.66 -5.31
N ASN A 114 8.83 1.14 -4.35
CA ASN A 114 9.20 2.55 -4.28
C ASN A 114 10.09 2.95 -5.47
N PHE A 115 11.04 2.12 -5.87
CA PHE A 115 11.89 2.45 -7.03
C PHE A 115 11.07 2.55 -8.32
N ALA A 116 10.22 1.56 -8.61
CA ALA A 116 9.37 1.55 -9.78
C ALA A 116 8.35 2.71 -9.76
N HIS A 117 7.77 3.00 -8.60
CA HIS A 117 6.83 4.11 -8.45
C HIS A 117 7.53 5.46 -8.68
N GLY A 118 8.71 5.66 -8.08
CA GLY A 118 9.50 6.87 -8.27
C GLY A 118 9.93 7.07 -9.73
N PHE A 119 10.27 5.99 -10.43
CA PHE A 119 10.51 6.02 -11.87
C PHE A 119 9.24 6.37 -12.66
N GLY A 120 8.08 5.88 -12.24
CA GLY A 120 6.78 6.25 -12.81
C GLY A 120 6.52 7.76 -12.75
N HIS A 121 6.75 8.40 -11.61
CA HIS A 121 6.63 9.86 -11.49
C HIS A 121 7.62 10.61 -12.39
N LEU A 122 8.87 10.15 -12.46
CA LEU A 122 9.87 10.76 -13.34
C LEU A 122 9.48 10.64 -14.81
N PHE A 123 8.95 9.47 -15.20
CA PHE A 123 8.45 9.22 -16.54
C PHE A 123 7.27 10.13 -16.89
N LEU A 124 6.27 10.25 -16.00
CA LEU A 124 5.15 11.17 -16.18
C LEU A 124 5.60 12.63 -16.28
N TYR A 125 6.60 13.03 -15.48
CA TYR A 125 7.19 14.36 -15.56
C TYR A 125 7.76 14.63 -16.97
N TYR A 126 8.55 13.71 -17.52
CA TYR A 126 9.13 13.88 -18.87
C TYR A 126 8.11 13.82 -20.00
N LEU A 127 7.00 13.09 -19.82
CA LEU A 127 5.89 13.10 -20.79
C LEU A 127 5.07 14.39 -20.74
N GLY A 128 5.17 15.17 -19.65
CA GLY A 128 4.49 16.46 -19.51
C GLY A 128 2.97 16.37 -19.42
N GLY A 129 2.42 15.25 -18.89
CA GLY A 129 0.98 15.04 -18.86
C GLY A 129 0.52 13.94 -17.90
N PRO A 130 -0.82 13.77 -17.76
CA PRO A 130 -1.41 12.70 -16.97
C PRO A 130 -1.03 11.32 -17.56
N PRO A 131 -1.17 10.24 -16.78
CA PRO A 131 -1.02 8.90 -17.32
C PRO A 131 -1.93 8.73 -18.54
N PRO A 132 -1.43 8.10 -19.62
CA PRO A 132 -2.21 7.90 -20.82
C PRO A 132 -3.46 7.06 -20.51
N PRO A 133 -4.57 7.29 -21.23
CA PRO A 133 -5.76 6.47 -21.06
C PRO A 133 -5.45 5.01 -21.37
N VAL A 134 -6.21 4.10 -20.76
CA VAL A 134 -6.18 2.70 -21.16
C VAL A 134 -6.65 2.63 -22.61
N ASN A 135 -5.76 2.23 -23.51
CA ASN A 135 -6.04 2.15 -24.93
C ASN A 135 -5.77 0.73 -25.44
N PHE A 136 -6.84 -0.05 -25.65
CA PHE A 136 -6.76 -1.41 -26.19
C PHE A 136 -6.65 -1.46 -27.72
N SER A 137 -6.23 -0.37 -28.37
CA SER A 137 -5.94 -0.44 -29.79
C SER A 137 -4.87 -1.49 -30.06
N LEU A 138 -5.07 -2.28 -31.13
CA LEU A 138 -4.09 -3.27 -31.60
C LEU A 138 -2.87 -2.62 -32.31
N THR A 139 -2.63 -1.34 -32.05
CA THR A 139 -1.46 -0.63 -32.54
C THR A 139 -0.24 -1.00 -31.69
N MET A 140 0.97 -0.78 -32.22
CA MET A 140 2.20 -0.98 -31.44
C MET A 140 2.24 -0.10 -30.18
N GLU A 141 1.66 1.10 -30.26
CA GLU A 141 1.53 2.01 -29.13
C GLU A 141 0.57 1.45 -28.06
N GLY A 142 -0.64 1.02 -28.47
CA GLY A 142 -1.61 0.40 -27.56
C GLY A 142 -1.08 -0.85 -26.88
N LEU A 143 -0.35 -1.70 -27.63
CA LEU A 143 0.34 -2.86 -27.08
C LEU A 143 1.41 -2.46 -26.05
N GLY A 144 2.19 -1.41 -26.34
CA GLY A 144 3.17 -0.85 -25.41
C GLY A 144 2.54 -0.38 -24.10
N TRP A 145 1.40 0.30 -24.16
CA TRP A 145 0.65 0.73 -22.99
C TRP A 145 0.07 -0.44 -22.20
N ALA A 146 -0.54 -1.41 -22.87
CA ALA A 146 -1.09 -2.60 -22.23
C ALA A 146 0.00 -3.40 -21.48
N LEU A 147 1.18 -3.57 -22.10
CA LEU A 147 2.32 -4.25 -21.47
C LEU A 147 2.86 -3.47 -20.27
N THR A 148 2.95 -2.14 -20.37
CA THR A 148 3.37 -1.26 -19.27
C THR A 148 2.41 -1.36 -18.08
N LEU A 149 1.10 -1.23 -18.32
CA LEU A 149 0.07 -1.36 -17.29
C LEU A 149 0.06 -2.76 -16.67
N PHE A 150 0.22 -3.80 -17.49
CA PHE A 150 0.32 -5.17 -16.99
C PHE A 150 1.54 -5.35 -16.09
N ALA A 151 2.71 -4.87 -16.52
CA ALA A 151 3.94 -4.95 -15.72
C ALA A 151 3.80 -4.19 -14.40
N PHE A 152 3.20 -3.00 -14.42
CA PHE A 152 2.89 -2.22 -13.21
C PHE A 152 1.98 -3.00 -12.27
N TRP A 153 0.83 -3.46 -12.74
CA TRP A 153 -0.16 -4.14 -11.92
C TRP A 153 0.34 -5.48 -11.39
N PHE A 154 0.93 -6.32 -12.24
CA PHE A 154 1.51 -7.59 -11.84
C PHE A 154 2.64 -7.39 -10.84
N GLY A 155 3.58 -6.49 -11.12
CA GLY A 155 4.71 -6.19 -10.24
C GLY A 155 4.23 -5.71 -8.87
N THR A 156 3.28 -4.78 -8.84
CA THR A 156 2.70 -4.23 -7.61
C THR A 156 1.96 -5.30 -6.80
N LEU A 157 1.04 -6.05 -7.42
CA LEU A 157 0.22 -7.04 -6.73
C LEU A 157 1.04 -8.24 -6.25
N ASN A 158 1.96 -8.76 -7.07
CA ASN A 158 2.84 -9.87 -6.69
C ASN A 158 3.77 -9.51 -5.52
N THR A 159 4.06 -8.22 -5.37
CA THR A 159 4.94 -7.66 -4.33
C THR A 159 4.16 -7.38 -3.05
N LEU A 160 2.98 -6.78 -3.15
CA LEU A 160 2.19 -6.34 -1.98
C LEU A 160 1.34 -7.44 -1.37
N MET A 161 0.90 -8.44 -2.15
CA MET A 161 0.09 -9.57 -1.68
C MET A 161 1.00 -10.70 -1.21
N SER A 162 1.35 -10.66 0.07
CA SER A 162 2.35 -11.55 0.67
C SER A 162 1.96 -13.04 0.66
N SER A 163 0.65 -13.35 0.64
CA SER A 163 0.14 -14.72 0.69
C SER A 163 -0.35 -15.25 -0.66
N ALA A 164 -0.60 -14.37 -1.61
CA ALA A 164 -1.00 -14.74 -2.96
C ALA A 164 0.14 -15.38 -3.77
N SER A 165 -0.24 -16.29 -4.67
CA SER A 165 0.66 -16.82 -5.70
C SER A 165 0.77 -15.83 -6.87
N SER A 166 1.86 -15.91 -7.64
CA SER A 166 2.01 -15.08 -8.85
C SER A 166 0.90 -15.29 -9.87
N LYS A 167 0.26 -16.48 -9.90
CA LYS A 167 -0.93 -16.72 -10.74
C LYS A 167 -2.11 -15.83 -10.34
N ILE A 168 -2.35 -15.67 -9.04
CA ILE A 168 -3.38 -14.77 -8.52
C ILE A 168 -3.03 -13.32 -8.86
N ALA A 169 -1.77 -12.92 -8.74
CA ALA A 169 -1.32 -11.58 -9.11
C ALA A 169 -1.53 -11.28 -10.61
N ILE A 170 -1.30 -12.26 -11.50
CA ILE A 170 -1.58 -12.13 -12.94
C ILE A 170 -3.08 -11.93 -13.18
N ILE A 171 -3.93 -12.77 -12.57
CA ILE A 171 -5.39 -12.67 -12.70
C ILE A 171 -5.85 -11.29 -12.24
N LEU A 172 -5.44 -10.87 -11.05
CA LEU A 172 -5.81 -9.56 -10.50
C LEU A 172 -5.26 -8.40 -11.32
N ALA A 173 -4.08 -8.53 -11.93
CA ALA A 173 -3.56 -7.49 -12.84
C ALA A 173 -4.42 -7.33 -14.10
N VAL A 174 -4.83 -8.44 -14.72
CA VAL A 174 -5.76 -8.41 -15.85
C VAL A 174 -7.12 -7.87 -15.42
N THR A 175 -7.62 -8.29 -14.25
CA THR A 175 -8.87 -7.76 -13.67
C THR A 175 -8.79 -6.26 -13.40
N ALA A 176 -7.67 -5.76 -12.87
CA ALA A 176 -7.48 -4.34 -12.62
C ALA A 176 -7.55 -3.52 -13.93
N ILE A 177 -6.90 -3.99 -14.99
CA ILE A 177 -6.92 -3.32 -16.29
C ILE A 177 -8.32 -3.36 -16.90
N GLY A 178 -8.96 -4.54 -16.91
CA GLY A 178 -10.31 -4.70 -17.47
C GLY A 178 -11.39 -3.94 -16.71
N LEU A 179 -11.30 -3.87 -15.37
CA LEU A 179 -12.24 -3.10 -14.55
C LEU A 179 -12.05 -1.59 -14.72
N GLN A 180 -10.81 -1.11 -14.88
CA GLN A 180 -10.57 0.32 -15.12
C GLN A 180 -11.29 0.79 -16.38
N GLU A 181 -11.21 -0.01 -17.46
CA GLU A 181 -11.91 0.24 -18.71
C GLU A 181 -13.42 0.08 -18.58
N PHE A 182 -13.88 -1.03 -17.99
CA PHE A 182 -15.30 -1.33 -17.85
C PHE A 182 -16.05 -0.26 -17.06
N LEU A 183 -15.41 0.28 -16.01
CA LEU A 183 -15.97 1.36 -15.21
C LEU A 183 -15.82 2.75 -15.86
N GLY A 184 -15.13 2.85 -17.00
CA GLY A 184 -14.85 4.12 -17.67
C GLY A 184 -14.13 5.10 -16.76
N VAL A 185 -13.13 4.64 -16.00
CA VAL A 185 -12.41 5.47 -15.03
C VAL A 185 -11.75 6.66 -15.77
N PRO A 186 -12.14 7.91 -15.46
CA PRO A 186 -11.53 9.08 -16.08
C PRO A 186 -10.01 9.13 -15.81
N PRO A 187 -9.18 9.59 -16.76
CA PRO A 187 -7.73 9.66 -16.58
C PRO A 187 -7.31 10.34 -15.27
N GLU A 188 -7.98 11.43 -14.89
CA GLU A 188 -7.74 12.17 -13.65
C GLU A 188 -7.98 11.33 -12.38
N LEU A 189 -8.89 10.34 -12.43
CA LEU A 189 -9.17 9.44 -11.29
C LEU A 189 -8.38 8.12 -11.35
N SER A 190 -7.40 7.98 -12.26
CA SER A 190 -6.59 6.76 -12.38
C SER A 190 -5.81 6.43 -11.11
N PHE A 191 -5.32 7.44 -10.39
CA PHE A 191 -4.65 7.25 -9.09
C PHE A 191 -5.63 6.80 -8.01
N THR A 192 -6.80 7.43 -7.94
CA THR A 192 -7.92 7.04 -7.06
C THR A 192 -8.26 5.57 -7.25
N TYR A 193 -8.45 5.16 -8.50
CA TYR A 193 -8.73 3.76 -8.87
C TYR A 193 -7.58 2.85 -8.45
N SER A 194 -6.34 3.24 -8.77
CA SER A 194 -5.15 2.42 -8.49
C SER A 194 -4.98 2.17 -7.00
N GLN A 195 -5.05 3.22 -6.18
CA GLN A 195 -5.01 3.14 -4.73
C GLN A 195 -6.12 2.22 -4.21
N THR A 196 -7.34 2.37 -4.72
CA THR A 196 -8.49 1.58 -4.28
C THR A 196 -8.27 0.09 -4.49
N PHE A 197 -7.88 -0.28 -5.70
CA PHE A 197 -7.68 -1.67 -6.08
C PHE A 197 -6.52 -2.30 -5.31
N ILE A 198 -5.42 -1.56 -5.11
CA ILE A 198 -4.27 -2.01 -4.30
C ILE A 198 -4.70 -2.24 -2.85
N LEU A 199 -5.35 -1.26 -2.20
CA LEU A 199 -5.76 -1.38 -0.80
C LEU A 199 -6.76 -2.51 -0.59
N LEU A 200 -7.71 -2.67 -1.51
CA LEU A 200 -8.66 -3.79 -1.50
C LEU A 200 -7.92 -5.13 -1.61
N SER A 201 -6.98 -5.24 -2.55
CA SER A 201 -6.20 -6.47 -2.77
C SER A 201 -5.36 -6.84 -1.55
N ILE A 202 -4.70 -5.87 -0.91
CA ILE A 202 -3.91 -6.11 0.30
C ILE A 202 -4.84 -6.50 1.46
N ALA A 203 -5.95 -5.80 1.67
CA ALA A 203 -6.87 -6.10 2.75
C ALA A 203 -7.49 -7.50 2.60
N VAL A 204 -7.84 -7.91 1.38
CA VAL A 204 -8.30 -9.27 1.10
C VAL A 204 -7.18 -10.30 1.33
N ASP A 205 -5.96 -10.07 0.83
CA ASP A 205 -4.80 -10.95 1.07
C ASP A 205 -4.55 -11.15 2.57
N GLN A 206 -4.70 -10.09 3.37
CA GLN A 206 -4.58 -10.10 4.82
C GLN A 206 -5.73 -10.90 5.47
N LEU A 207 -6.98 -10.65 5.09
CA LEU A 207 -8.15 -11.31 5.68
C LEU A 207 -8.16 -12.83 5.44
N ILE A 208 -7.65 -13.31 4.31
CA ILE A 208 -7.60 -14.74 3.97
C ILE A 208 -6.39 -15.48 4.57
N GLN A 209 -5.50 -14.79 5.29
CA GLN A 209 -4.33 -15.45 5.87
C GLN A 209 -4.73 -16.50 6.91
N PRO A 210 -3.97 -17.61 7.03
CA PRO A 210 -4.15 -18.60 8.09
C PRO A 210 -4.13 -17.94 9.48
N LEU A 211 -4.91 -18.48 10.42
CA LEU A 211 -5.08 -17.91 11.76
C LEU A 211 -3.74 -17.73 12.48
N GLU A 212 -2.78 -18.64 12.27
CA GLU A 212 -1.46 -18.64 12.89
C GLU A 212 -0.59 -17.44 12.45
N ARG A 213 -0.96 -16.78 11.34
CA ARG A 213 -0.27 -15.59 10.82
C ARG A 213 -0.93 -14.28 11.28
N LYS A 214 -2.13 -14.33 11.89
CA LYS A 214 -2.90 -13.16 12.33
C LYS A 214 -2.50 -12.66 13.73
N GLY A 215 -1.20 -12.45 13.94
CA GLY A 215 -0.63 -11.97 15.20
C GLY A 215 -0.52 -10.44 15.31
N PHE A 216 0.37 -9.95 16.16
CA PHE A 216 0.58 -8.50 16.36
C PHE A 216 0.97 -7.77 15.07
N THR A 217 1.88 -8.35 14.26
CA THR A 217 2.30 -7.77 12.97
C THR A 217 1.12 -7.58 12.01
N TYR A 218 0.19 -8.54 11.97
CA TYR A 218 -1.04 -8.47 11.17
C TYR A 218 -1.91 -7.28 11.58
N MET A 219 -2.17 -7.14 12.89
CA MET A 219 -2.92 -6.01 13.45
C MET A 219 -2.28 -4.68 13.06
N VAL A 220 -0.97 -4.51 13.26
CA VAL A 220 -0.27 -3.25 12.97
C VAL A 220 -0.27 -2.94 11.47
N MET A 221 -0.11 -3.95 10.60
CA MET A 221 -0.24 -3.75 9.15
C MET A 221 -1.64 -3.25 8.76
N ALA A 222 -2.71 -3.78 9.37
CA ALA A 222 -4.06 -3.30 9.11
C ALA A 222 -4.27 -1.83 9.52
N PHE A 223 -3.63 -1.36 10.59
CA PHE A 223 -3.67 0.05 10.98
C PHE A 223 -2.97 0.98 9.99
N SER A 224 -2.04 0.48 9.18
CA SER A 224 -1.33 1.31 8.19
C SER A 224 -2.23 1.86 7.07
N TYR A 225 -3.49 1.41 6.98
CA TYR A 225 -4.45 1.98 6.04
C TYR A 225 -5.05 3.30 6.51
N VAL A 226 -5.15 3.54 7.82
CA VAL A 226 -5.85 4.72 8.34
C VAL A 226 -5.23 6.02 7.82
N PRO A 227 -3.90 6.20 7.88
CA PRO A 227 -3.31 7.42 7.33
C PRO A 227 -3.47 7.55 5.81
N LEU A 228 -3.51 6.44 5.06
CA LEU A 228 -3.75 6.47 3.61
C LEU A 228 -5.15 6.95 3.25
N LEU A 229 -6.15 6.56 4.04
CA LEU A 229 -7.53 7.02 3.88
C LEU A 229 -7.65 8.51 4.25
N VAL A 230 -6.93 8.95 5.27
CA VAL A 230 -6.86 10.39 5.62
C VAL A 230 -6.20 11.18 4.49
N LEU A 231 -5.07 10.70 3.97
CA LEU A 231 -4.36 11.35 2.87
C LEU A 231 -5.23 11.40 1.60
N PHE A 232 -6.00 10.36 1.30
CA PHE A 232 -6.99 10.37 0.21
C PHE A 232 -7.96 11.55 0.36
N VAL A 233 -8.54 11.73 1.55
CA VAL A 233 -9.50 12.82 1.79
C VAL A 233 -8.82 14.18 1.67
N LEU A 234 -7.59 14.31 2.20
CA LEU A 234 -6.82 15.54 2.09
C LEU A 234 -6.50 15.89 0.63
N GLU A 235 -6.09 14.90 -0.17
CA GLU A 235 -5.84 15.03 -1.62
C GLU A 235 -7.10 15.51 -2.34
N GLY A 236 -8.26 14.94 -2.01
CA GLY A 236 -9.55 15.30 -2.57
C GLY A 236 -10.05 16.70 -2.21
N THR A 237 -9.72 17.21 -1.03
CA THR A 237 -10.37 18.40 -0.46
C THR A 237 -9.45 19.60 -0.24
N THR A 238 -8.13 19.42 -0.30
CA THR A 238 -7.17 20.46 0.09
C THR A 238 -5.99 20.63 -0.86
N CYS A 239 -6.07 20.10 -2.09
CA CYS A 239 -4.96 20.14 -3.04
C CYS A 239 -4.51 21.58 -3.37
N SER A 240 -5.41 22.47 -3.77
CA SER A 240 -5.05 23.84 -4.18
C SER A 240 -4.58 24.71 -3.01
N ASN A 241 -4.91 24.33 -1.77
CA ASN A 241 -4.63 25.08 -0.56
C ASN A 241 -3.49 24.44 0.25
N PHE A 242 -3.81 23.62 1.25
CA PHE A 242 -2.84 23.11 2.22
C PHE A 242 -1.79 22.19 1.59
N LEU A 243 -2.20 21.19 0.80
CA LEU A 243 -1.29 20.19 0.26
C LEU A 243 -0.32 20.78 -0.76
N ALA A 244 -0.78 21.71 -1.60
CA ALA A 244 0.06 22.48 -2.52
C ALA A 244 1.33 23.04 -1.86
N HIS A 245 1.24 23.49 -0.60
CA HIS A 245 2.35 24.13 0.10
C HIS A 245 3.32 23.16 0.79
N ILE A 246 2.89 21.93 1.09
CA ILE A 246 3.67 20.96 1.86
C ILE A 246 4.18 19.77 1.03
N GLY A 247 4.05 19.84 -0.29
CA GLY A 247 4.62 18.86 -1.23
C GLY A 247 3.60 18.13 -2.10
N GLY A 248 2.30 18.40 -1.94
CA GLY A 248 1.23 17.78 -2.72
C GLY A 248 1.25 16.25 -2.57
N HIS A 249 1.16 15.56 -3.70
CA HIS A 249 1.25 14.10 -3.77
C HIS A 249 2.52 13.50 -3.15
N ALA A 250 3.63 14.24 -3.11
CA ALA A 250 4.86 13.74 -2.51
C ALA A 250 4.70 13.43 -1.01
N LEU A 251 3.72 14.03 -0.31
CA LEU A 251 3.41 13.67 1.08
C LEU A 251 2.82 12.25 1.18
N TYR A 252 1.93 11.90 0.26
CA TYR A 252 1.35 10.57 0.16
C TYR A 252 2.46 9.53 -0.08
N ASP A 253 3.37 9.82 -1.01
CA ASP A 253 4.50 8.94 -1.31
C ASP A 253 5.55 8.87 -0.19
N SER A 254 5.74 9.97 0.54
CA SER A 254 6.57 9.99 1.74
C SER A 254 6.02 9.05 2.81
N TYR A 255 4.70 9.02 3.00
CA TYR A 255 4.08 8.10 3.94
C TYR A 255 4.35 6.63 3.53
N LEU A 256 4.10 6.28 2.26
CA LEU A 256 4.37 4.94 1.74
C LEU A 256 5.85 4.54 1.92
N SER A 257 6.74 5.50 1.68
CA SER A 257 8.18 5.37 1.82
C SER A 257 8.63 5.11 3.26
N LEU A 258 8.02 5.78 4.24
CA LEU A 258 8.42 5.70 5.64
C LEU A 258 7.80 4.49 6.37
N MET A 259 6.71 3.95 5.86
CA MET A 259 5.96 2.90 6.54
C MET A 259 6.73 1.60 6.81
N PRO A 260 7.58 1.07 5.89
CA PRO A 260 8.40 -0.10 6.18
C PRO A 260 9.29 0.07 7.42
N PHE A 261 9.85 1.26 7.63
CA PHE A 261 10.67 1.58 8.80
C PHE A 261 9.82 1.64 10.06
N ALA A 262 8.69 2.36 10.02
CA ALA A 262 7.77 2.47 11.16
C ALA A 262 7.28 1.09 11.62
N LEU A 263 6.83 0.26 10.68
CA LEU A 263 6.38 -1.12 10.95
C LEU A 263 7.49 -1.95 11.62
N TYR A 264 8.73 -1.86 11.12
CA TYR A 264 9.86 -2.55 11.75
C TYR A 264 10.04 -2.14 13.21
N TYR A 265 10.10 -0.83 13.50
CA TYR A 265 10.36 -0.35 14.86
C TYR A 265 9.23 -0.72 15.83
N ILE A 266 7.98 -0.60 15.40
CA ILE A 266 6.79 -0.94 16.21
C ILE A 266 6.81 -2.43 16.57
N VAL A 267 6.99 -3.30 15.56
CA VAL A 267 6.98 -4.76 15.77
C VAL A 267 8.19 -5.21 16.56
N ARG A 268 9.39 -4.70 16.27
CA ARG A 268 10.60 -5.08 17.01
C ARG A 268 10.53 -4.64 18.47
N HIS A 269 9.92 -3.49 18.75
CA HIS A 269 9.67 -3.05 20.13
C HIS A 269 8.75 -4.05 20.85
N HIS A 270 7.66 -4.47 20.22
CA HIS A 270 6.75 -5.47 20.78
C HIS A 270 7.44 -6.82 21.08
N GLU A 271 8.22 -7.33 20.12
CA GLU A 271 8.98 -8.58 20.29
C GLU A 271 9.95 -8.52 21.47
N LYS A 272 10.70 -7.42 21.62
CA LYS A 272 11.61 -7.22 22.77
C LYS A 272 10.88 -7.21 24.11
N THR A 273 9.69 -6.62 24.17
CA THR A 273 8.89 -6.60 25.39
C THR A 273 8.47 -8.02 25.80
N ILE A 274 8.07 -8.86 24.84
CA ILE A 274 7.76 -10.28 25.08
C ILE A 274 9.02 -11.05 25.52
N GLU A 275 10.16 -10.85 24.85
CA GLU A 275 11.45 -11.47 25.19
C GLU A 275 11.87 -11.11 26.64
N SER A 276 11.68 -9.86 27.05
CA SER A 276 12.02 -9.41 28.41
C SER A 276 11.11 -10.02 29.48
N THR A 277 9.81 -10.14 29.20
CA THR A 277 8.83 -10.70 30.14
C THR A 277 9.02 -12.21 30.32
N SER A 278 9.37 -12.93 29.24
CA SER A 278 9.60 -14.38 29.29
C SER A 278 10.88 -14.79 30.04
N LYS A 279 11.83 -13.87 30.19
CA LYS A 279 13.07 -14.07 30.96
C LYS A 279 12.92 -13.77 32.45
N ASP A 280 11.81 -13.16 32.89
CA ASP A 280 11.58 -12.91 34.31
C ASP A 280 11.26 -14.24 35.03
N PRO A 281 12.15 -14.73 35.91
CA PRO A 281 11.95 -16.01 36.61
C PRO A 281 10.71 -15.99 37.50
N LYS A 282 10.18 -14.83 37.88
CA LYS A 282 8.96 -14.72 38.70
C LYS A 282 7.69 -15.10 37.96
N VAL A 283 7.68 -15.11 36.64
CA VAL A 283 6.52 -15.48 35.81
C VAL A 283 6.47 -17.01 35.55
N LYS A 284 7.51 -17.76 35.93
CA LYS A 284 7.55 -19.23 35.78
C LYS A 284 6.90 -20.02 36.93
N MET A 285 6.28 -19.35 37.91
CA MET A 285 5.66 -20.01 39.07
C MET A 285 4.21 -19.57 39.29
N VAL A 286 3.32 -19.91 38.34
CA VAL A 286 1.89 -20.15 38.59
C VAL A 286 1.43 -21.27 37.66
#